data_AF-A0A9Q9LYD4-F1
#
_entry.id   AF-A0A9Q9LYD4-F1
#
_cell.length_a   1.000
_cell.length_b   1.000
_cell.length_c   1.000
_cell.angle_alpha   90.00
_cell.angle_beta   90.00
_cell.angle_gamma   90.00
#
_symmetry.space_group_name_H-M   'P 1'
#
loop_
_entity.id
_entity.type
_entity.pdbx_description
1 polymer ?
#
loop_
_entity_poly.entity_id
_entity_poly.type
_entity_poly.pdbx_seq_one_letter_code
_entity_poly.pdbx_strand_id
1 'polypeptide(L)'
;MLKKALFSIAALMLGYVVIAMWWSPRPTPLFIPPVTLADGSVEYQLIDRGADGMRGTEDDPVWVLRFPKGMYVRNPDLSRSEFEIANTPNWKNNWNLSFSVKLPDLTLVENPYDEPNHSILRVALNAPPVIYGSGQYNEPELSFSSNIDKYARFICRPGREIFPGIFQLRAPNDAEIQAAENELRSRGLGSHPGKYSYLRLCSVGKEDSDRYLIHDKSGAILGSASCFAHAKSAGGALCSARVWLPQNRDALLSFDGQHLRDIQKIRHKVVALLTAATDTAKSRNLGP
;
A
#
# COMPACT_ATOMS: atom_id res chain seq x y z
N MET A 1 -60.90 -29.70 -8.50
CA MET A 1 -59.60 -29.42 -9.14
C MET A 1 -58.99 -28.08 -8.76
N LEU A 2 -59.80 -27.01 -8.58
CA LEU A 2 -59.32 -25.65 -8.24
C LEU A 2 -58.48 -25.54 -6.95
N LYS A 3 -58.83 -26.27 -5.88
CA LYS A 3 -58.11 -26.24 -4.59
C LYS A 3 -56.66 -26.76 -4.68
N LYS A 4 -56.38 -27.75 -5.55
CA LYS A 4 -55.02 -28.29 -5.71
C LYS A 4 -54.10 -27.31 -6.46
N ALA A 5 -54.66 -26.56 -7.42
CA ALA A 5 -53.91 -25.53 -8.15
C ALA A 5 -53.53 -24.34 -7.25
N LEU A 6 -54.43 -23.89 -6.37
CA LEU A 6 -54.16 -22.82 -5.42
C LEU A 6 -53.06 -23.17 -4.41
N PHE A 7 -53.01 -24.42 -3.91
CA PHE A 7 -51.94 -24.88 -3.03
C PHE A 7 -50.58 -24.94 -3.73
N SER A 8 -50.52 -25.38 -4.99
CA SER A 8 -49.27 -25.41 -5.75
C SER A 8 -48.72 -24.02 -6.05
N ILE A 9 -49.59 -23.05 -6.33
CA ILE A 9 -49.19 -21.64 -6.56
C ILE A 9 -48.69 -21.01 -5.25
N ALA A 10 -49.38 -21.26 -4.13
CA ALA A 10 -48.94 -20.75 -2.82
C ALA A 10 -47.59 -21.34 -2.40
N ALA A 11 -47.35 -22.64 -2.65
CA ALA A 11 -46.07 -23.28 -2.36
C ALA A 11 -44.93 -22.78 -3.26
N LEU A 12 -45.20 -22.50 -4.54
CA LEU A 12 -44.22 -21.90 -5.46
C LEU A 12 -43.88 -20.46 -5.07
N MET A 13 -44.87 -19.67 -4.65
CA MET A 13 -44.65 -18.29 -4.19
C MET A 13 -43.86 -18.27 -2.88
N LEU A 14 -44.17 -19.15 -1.91
CA LEU A 14 -43.38 -19.29 -0.68
C LEU A 14 -41.95 -19.77 -0.97
N GLY A 15 -41.77 -20.74 -1.88
CA GLY A 15 -40.46 -21.19 -2.31
C GLY A 15 -39.64 -20.08 -2.98
N TYR A 16 -40.27 -19.27 -3.83
CA TYR A 16 -39.62 -18.14 -4.49
C TYR A 16 -39.24 -17.03 -3.51
N VAL A 17 -40.10 -16.72 -2.53
CA VAL A 17 -39.80 -15.74 -1.47
C VAL A 17 -38.66 -16.21 -0.57
N VAL A 18 -38.61 -17.50 -0.21
CA VAL A 18 -37.51 -18.07 0.58
C VAL A 18 -36.19 -18.06 -0.21
N ILE A 19 -36.22 -18.38 -1.51
CA ILE A 19 -35.03 -18.30 -2.38
C ILE A 19 -34.59 -16.84 -2.57
N ALA A 20 -35.52 -15.90 -2.73
CA ALA A 20 -35.23 -14.48 -2.86
C ALA A 20 -34.74 -13.84 -1.54
N MET A 21 -35.13 -14.38 -0.39
CA MET A 21 -34.59 -13.98 0.93
C MET A 21 -33.20 -14.58 1.20
N TRP A 22 -32.88 -15.75 0.63
CA TRP A 22 -31.52 -16.33 0.66
C TRP A 22 -30.59 -15.71 -0.38
N TRP A 23 -31.14 -15.19 -1.47
CA TRP A 23 -30.47 -14.30 -2.41
C TRP A 23 -30.79 -12.86 -2.04
N SER A 24 -30.40 -12.44 -0.83
CA SER A 24 -30.24 -11.01 -0.55
C SER A 24 -29.51 -10.41 -1.77
N PRO A 25 -30.09 -9.37 -2.42
CA PRO A 25 -29.41 -8.73 -3.53
C PRO A 25 -28.05 -8.30 -2.99
N ARG A 26 -26.98 -8.95 -3.48
CA ARG A 26 -25.61 -8.64 -3.09
C ARG A 26 -25.49 -7.13 -3.14
N PRO A 27 -25.04 -6.46 -2.06
CA PRO A 27 -25.08 -5.01 -2.02
C PRO A 27 -24.39 -4.46 -3.27
N THR A 28 -25.14 -3.61 -3.95
CA THR A 28 -24.80 -2.83 -5.15
C THR A 28 -23.45 -2.11 -4.98
N PRO A 29 -22.80 -1.66 -6.07
CA PRO A 29 -21.34 -1.60 -6.13
C PRO A 29 -20.76 -0.59 -5.13
N LEU A 30 -19.92 -1.07 -4.20
CA LEU A 30 -19.07 -0.32 -3.25
C LEU A 30 -18.05 0.68 -3.86
N PHE A 31 -18.40 1.41 -4.91
CA PHE A 31 -17.71 2.68 -5.13
C PHE A 31 -18.38 3.72 -4.23
N ILE A 32 -17.72 4.10 -3.14
CA ILE A 32 -18.19 5.17 -2.27
C ILE A 32 -17.51 6.46 -2.73
N PRO A 33 -18.24 7.40 -3.36
CA PRO A 33 -17.65 8.65 -3.78
C PRO A 33 -17.17 9.45 -2.57
N PRO A 34 -16.15 10.31 -2.73
CA PRO A 34 -15.72 11.19 -1.67
C PRO A 34 -16.85 12.14 -1.26
N VAL A 35 -16.90 12.46 0.02
CA VAL A 35 -17.95 13.31 0.61
C VAL A 35 -17.35 14.67 0.96
N THR A 36 -17.88 15.74 0.37
CA THR A 36 -17.51 17.11 0.77
C THR A 36 -18.35 17.52 1.98
N LEU A 37 -17.69 17.96 3.06
CA LEU A 37 -18.32 18.38 4.30
C LEU A 37 -18.65 19.89 4.28
N ALA A 38 -19.38 20.34 5.30
CA ALA A 38 -19.81 21.73 5.42
C ALA A 38 -18.66 22.75 5.52
N ASP A 39 -17.52 22.34 6.09
CA ASP A 39 -16.30 23.16 6.17
C ASP A 39 -15.47 23.13 4.86
N GLY A 40 -15.95 22.41 3.84
CA GLY A 40 -15.28 22.24 2.55
C GLY A 40 -14.16 21.20 2.54
N SER A 41 -13.88 20.53 3.68
CA SER A 41 -13.00 19.35 3.70
C SER A 41 -13.64 18.18 2.94
N VAL A 42 -12.83 17.24 2.50
CA VAL A 42 -13.28 16.09 1.70
C VAL A 42 -12.87 14.79 2.37
N GLU A 43 -13.85 13.91 2.59
CA GLU A 43 -13.65 12.57 3.11
C GLU A 43 -13.50 11.56 1.98
N TYR A 44 -12.46 10.72 2.09
CA TYR A 44 -12.19 9.59 1.21
C TYR A 44 -12.21 8.31 2.04
N GLN A 45 -12.70 7.23 1.44
CA GLN A 45 -12.71 5.91 2.08
C GLN A 45 -11.89 4.94 1.26
N LEU A 46 -10.85 4.37 1.86
CA LEU A 46 -10.08 3.25 1.31
C LEU A 46 -10.68 1.94 1.86
N ILE A 47 -11.08 1.01 0.99
CA ILE A 47 -11.81 -0.21 1.39
C ILE A 47 -11.05 -1.45 0.93
N ASP A 48 -10.72 -2.35 1.85
CA ASP A 48 -10.14 -3.66 1.54
C ASP A 48 -11.21 -4.77 1.52
N ARG A 49 -10.90 -5.95 0.95
CA ARG A 49 -11.83 -7.09 0.77
C ARG A 49 -12.02 -7.99 2.00
N GLY A 50 -11.51 -7.59 3.16
CA GLY A 50 -11.64 -8.36 4.40
C GLY A 50 -10.98 -9.75 4.38
N ALA A 51 -11.20 -10.50 5.46
CA ALA A 51 -10.61 -11.83 5.67
C ALA A 51 -11.35 -12.93 4.89
N ASP A 52 -12.63 -12.75 4.61
CA ASP A 52 -13.47 -13.66 3.82
C ASP A 52 -13.20 -13.55 2.30
N GLY A 53 -12.44 -12.53 1.89
CA GLY A 53 -12.19 -12.20 0.49
C GLY A 53 -13.45 -11.79 -0.27
N MET A 54 -14.56 -11.60 0.44
CA MET A 54 -15.86 -11.23 -0.09
C MET A 54 -16.13 -9.76 0.21
N ARG A 55 -16.44 -9.03 -0.86
CA ARG A 55 -16.60 -7.59 -0.81
C ARG A 55 -17.97 -7.18 -0.26
N GLY A 56 -18.01 -6.12 0.53
CA GLY A 56 -19.21 -5.51 1.05
C GLY A 56 -19.77 -6.17 2.28
N THR A 57 -18.93 -6.92 2.98
CA THR A 57 -19.27 -7.52 4.26
C THR A 57 -18.98 -6.55 5.39
N GLU A 58 -19.56 -6.81 6.56
CA GLU A 58 -19.31 -5.99 7.76
C GLU A 58 -17.86 -6.10 8.24
N ASP A 59 -17.12 -7.12 7.75
CA ASP A 59 -15.73 -7.41 8.09
C ASP A 59 -14.70 -6.62 7.26
N ASP A 60 -15.13 -5.93 6.20
CA ASP A 60 -14.23 -5.15 5.33
C ASP A 60 -13.47 -4.06 6.14
N PRO A 61 -12.12 -4.00 6.07
CA PRO A 61 -11.32 -2.89 6.55
C PRO A 61 -11.67 -1.61 5.79
N VAL A 62 -12.05 -0.56 6.52
CA VAL A 62 -12.36 0.76 5.96
C VAL A 62 -11.51 1.80 6.66
N TRP A 63 -10.67 2.49 5.88
CA TRP A 63 -9.87 3.62 6.35
C TRP A 63 -10.43 4.93 5.79
N VAL A 64 -10.97 5.75 6.68
CA VAL A 64 -11.56 7.04 6.34
C VAL A 64 -10.54 8.15 6.57
N LEU A 65 -10.26 8.91 5.52
CA LEU A 65 -9.31 10.01 5.51
C LEU A 65 -10.03 11.31 5.13
N ARG A 66 -9.94 12.32 5.99
CA ARG A 66 -10.46 13.67 5.78
C ARG A 66 -9.31 14.61 5.45
N PHE A 67 -9.33 15.17 4.25
CA PHE A 67 -8.34 16.15 3.81
C PHE A 67 -8.93 17.56 3.78
N PRO A 68 -8.13 18.60 4.09
CA PRO A 68 -8.59 19.98 4.06
C PRO A 68 -9.01 20.42 2.65
N LYS A 69 -9.88 21.42 2.60
CA LYS A 69 -10.31 22.06 1.36
C LYS A 69 -9.10 22.49 0.53
N GLY A 70 -9.17 22.26 -0.78
CA GLY A 70 -8.15 22.69 -1.73
C GLY A 70 -6.98 21.71 -1.85
N MET A 71 -6.87 20.67 -1.02
CA MET A 71 -5.78 19.71 -1.18
C MET A 71 -5.94 18.87 -2.45
N TYR A 72 -4.88 18.76 -3.26
CA TYR A 72 -4.89 17.89 -4.43
C TYR A 72 -4.85 16.43 -4.02
N VAL A 73 -6.01 15.77 -4.11
CA VAL A 73 -6.18 14.34 -3.85
C VAL A 73 -6.73 13.67 -5.10
N ARG A 74 -6.06 12.61 -5.54
CA ARG A 74 -6.45 11.77 -6.66
C ARG A 74 -6.73 10.35 -6.17
N ASN A 75 -7.96 9.92 -6.39
CA ASN A 75 -8.35 8.52 -6.35
C ASN A 75 -8.56 8.06 -7.81
N PRO A 76 -7.79 7.09 -8.33
CA PRO A 76 -7.89 6.64 -9.72
C PRO A 76 -9.26 6.05 -10.07
N ASP A 77 -10.06 5.67 -9.08
CA ASP A 77 -11.42 5.16 -9.28
C ASP A 77 -12.42 6.30 -9.57
N LEU A 78 -12.12 7.55 -9.19
CA LEU A 78 -12.99 8.72 -9.47
C LEU A 78 -13.10 9.08 -10.96
N SER A 79 -12.11 8.73 -11.76
CA SER A 79 -12.07 9.07 -13.18
C SER A 79 -12.61 7.95 -14.08
N ARG A 80 -13.29 6.94 -13.51
CA ARG A 80 -13.80 5.77 -14.23
C ARG A 80 -15.29 5.91 -14.52
N SER A 81 -15.71 5.49 -15.70
CA SER A 81 -17.13 5.41 -16.05
C SER A 81 -17.84 4.32 -15.23
N GLU A 82 -19.15 4.47 -15.05
CA GLU A 82 -19.98 3.44 -14.39
C GLU A 82 -19.86 2.06 -15.07
N PHE A 83 -19.70 2.05 -16.39
CA PHE A 83 -19.47 0.84 -17.17
C PHE A 83 -18.11 0.18 -16.86
N GLU A 84 -17.03 0.96 -16.76
CA GLU A 84 -15.70 0.45 -16.38
C GLU A 84 -15.71 -0.10 -14.95
N ILE A 85 -16.34 0.63 -14.03
CA ILE A 85 -16.50 0.20 -12.63
C ILE A 85 -17.31 -1.10 -12.58
N ALA A 86 -18.42 -1.22 -13.33
CA ALA A 86 -19.25 -2.41 -13.34
C ALA A 86 -18.51 -3.66 -13.83
N ASN A 87 -17.66 -3.52 -14.84
CA ASN A 87 -17.01 -4.63 -15.55
C ASN A 87 -15.61 -5.00 -15.06
N THR A 88 -14.99 -4.22 -14.15
CA THR A 88 -13.66 -4.52 -13.62
C THR A 88 -13.69 -4.72 -12.11
N PRO A 89 -13.40 -5.94 -11.60
CA PRO A 89 -13.43 -6.25 -10.17
C PRO A 89 -12.47 -5.44 -9.30
N ASN A 90 -11.44 -4.81 -9.89
CA ASN A 90 -10.39 -4.10 -9.16
C ASN A 90 -10.69 -2.60 -8.93
N TRP A 91 -11.57 -1.97 -9.72
CA TRP A 91 -11.89 -0.52 -9.63
C TRP A 91 -13.08 -0.20 -8.74
N LYS A 92 -13.50 -1.22 -8.01
CA LYS A 92 -14.70 -1.24 -7.23
C LYS A 92 -14.42 -0.79 -5.78
N ASN A 93 -13.19 -0.55 -5.34
CA ASN A 93 -12.89 -0.57 -3.91
C ASN A 93 -12.18 0.67 -3.36
N ASN A 94 -12.06 1.77 -4.11
CA ASN A 94 -11.23 2.91 -3.70
C ASN A 94 -9.88 2.41 -3.17
N TRP A 95 -9.23 1.51 -3.90
CA TRP A 95 -8.10 0.75 -3.36
C TRP A 95 -6.87 1.60 -3.13
N ASN A 96 -6.78 2.69 -3.89
CA ASN A 96 -5.62 3.54 -3.91
C ASN A 96 -6.08 4.97 -3.72
N LEU A 97 -5.33 5.70 -2.91
CA LEU A 97 -5.50 7.14 -2.77
C LEU A 97 -4.13 7.77 -2.90
N SER A 98 -4.04 8.84 -3.68
CA SER A 98 -2.81 9.62 -3.78
C SER A 98 -3.08 11.08 -3.51
N PHE A 99 -2.15 11.76 -2.86
CA PHE A 99 -2.21 13.19 -2.68
C PHE A 99 -0.83 13.82 -2.86
N SER A 100 -0.81 15.12 -3.11
CA SER A 100 0.43 15.88 -3.29
C SER A 100 0.58 16.95 -2.23
N VAL A 101 1.79 17.12 -1.72
CA VAL A 101 2.17 18.17 -0.76
C VAL A 101 3.52 18.76 -1.12
N LYS A 102 3.78 19.97 -0.66
CA LYS A 102 5.04 20.67 -0.95
C LYS A 102 6.13 20.27 0.02
N LEU A 103 7.30 19.91 -0.47
CA LEU A 103 8.49 19.69 0.34
C LEU A 103 9.19 21.01 0.69
N PRO A 104 9.88 21.07 1.84
CA PRO A 104 10.04 20.01 2.85
C PRO A 104 8.97 20.05 3.96
N ASP A 105 8.04 21.01 3.93
CA ASP A 105 7.11 21.27 5.04
C ASP A 105 5.75 20.59 4.96
N LEU A 106 5.52 19.85 3.87
CA LEU A 106 4.28 19.16 3.55
C LEU A 106 3.08 20.12 3.56
N THR A 107 3.29 21.35 3.08
CA THR A 107 2.20 22.30 2.93
C THR A 107 1.25 21.84 1.82
N LEU A 108 0.01 22.30 1.91
CA LEU A 108 -1.04 22.00 0.94
C LEU A 108 -0.61 22.46 -0.46
N VAL A 109 -0.95 21.63 -1.45
CA VAL A 109 -0.80 21.92 -2.88
C VAL A 109 -2.16 21.77 -3.52
N GLU A 110 -2.66 22.83 -4.16
CA GLU A 110 -3.95 22.83 -4.85
C GLU A 110 -3.87 22.16 -6.22
N ASN A 111 -2.80 22.47 -6.95
CA ASN A 111 -2.52 21.87 -8.24
C ASN A 111 -1.01 21.54 -8.35
N PRO A 112 -0.61 20.27 -8.30
CA PRO A 112 0.81 19.89 -8.34
C PRO A 112 1.46 20.12 -9.70
N TYR A 113 0.69 20.41 -10.75
CA TYR A 113 1.22 20.72 -12.07
C TYR A 113 1.70 22.17 -12.22
N ASP A 114 1.28 23.05 -11.29
CA ASP A 114 1.72 24.45 -11.25
C ASP A 114 3.00 24.62 -10.41
N GLU A 115 3.45 23.55 -9.74
CA GLU A 115 4.58 23.56 -8.83
C GLU A 115 5.81 22.90 -9.48
N PRO A 116 7.04 23.35 -9.16
CA PRO A 116 8.24 22.67 -9.59
C PRO A 116 8.27 21.22 -9.11
N ASN A 117 8.54 20.26 -10.01
CA ASN A 117 8.57 18.82 -9.70
C ASN A 117 9.46 18.50 -8.48
N HIS A 118 10.59 19.22 -8.31
CA HIS A 118 11.52 19.01 -7.21
C HIS A 118 11.01 19.47 -5.84
N SER A 119 9.90 20.22 -5.80
CA SER A 119 9.25 20.68 -4.58
C SER A 119 8.02 19.86 -4.21
N ILE A 120 7.66 18.83 -4.97
CA ILE A 120 6.47 18.03 -4.71
C ILE A 120 6.84 16.67 -4.14
N LEU A 121 6.15 16.30 -3.05
CA LEU A 121 6.02 14.93 -2.59
C LEU A 121 4.66 14.40 -3.01
N ARG A 122 4.66 13.28 -3.74
CA ARG A 122 3.43 12.50 -3.98
C ARG A 122 3.40 11.35 -2.98
N VAL A 123 2.30 11.23 -2.26
CA VAL A 123 2.07 10.14 -1.30
C VAL A 123 0.97 9.28 -1.88
N ALA A 124 1.25 8.00 -2.11
CA ALA A 124 0.25 7.01 -2.49
C ALA A 124 0.03 6.01 -1.35
N LEU A 125 -1.23 5.72 -1.09
CA LEU A 125 -1.73 4.85 -0.04
C LEU A 125 -2.52 3.71 -0.68
N ASN A 126 -2.48 2.54 -0.04
CA ASN A 126 -3.26 1.37 -0.43
C ASN A 126 -4.25 1.00 0.69
N ALA A 127 -5.38 0.43 0.32
CA ALA A 127 -6.40 -0.02 1.27
C ALA A 127 -5.97 -1.23 2.13
N PRO A 128 -5.30 -2.28 1.59
CA PRO A 128 -4.99 -3.48 2.36
C PRO A 128 -4.07 -3.21 3.56
N PRO A 129 -4.32 -3.82 4.73
CA PRO A 129 -3.44 -3.73 5.87
C PRO A 129 -2.08 -4.36 5.58
N VAL A 130 -1.04 -3.77 6.14
CA VAL A 130 0.32 -4.29 6.15
C VAL A 130 0.87 -4.18 7.57
N ILE A 131 0.92 -5.31 8.28
CA ILE A 131 1.36 -5.37 9.67
C ILE A 131 2.87 -5.16 9.76
N TYR A 132 3.32 -4.46 10.80
CA TYR A 132 4.74 -4.40 11.12
C TYR A 132 5.24 -5.77 11.61
N GLY A 133 6.27 -6.29 10.96
CA GLY A 133 6.83 -7.58 11.32
C GLY A 133 7.90 -7.49 12.41
N SER A 134 8.49 -8.64 12.73
CA SER A 134 9.55 -8.77 13.74
C SER A 134 10.94 -8.31 13.28
N GLY A 135 11.08 -7.84 12.04
CA GLY A 135 12.40 -7.64 11.43
C GLY A 135 13.18 -8.94 11.22
N GLN A 136 12.48 -10.08 11.19
CA GLN A 136 13.06 -11.38 10.86
C GLN A 136 12.28 -12.04 9.73
N TYR A 137 13.01 -12.64 8.79
CA TYR A 137 12.40 -13.42 7.73
C TYR A 137 12.09 -14.84 8.21
N ASN A 138 10.82 -15.22 8.11
CA ASN A 138 10.30 -16.57 8.27
C ASN A 138 9.41 -16.86 7.04
N GLU A 139 9.36 -18.10 6.53
CA GLU A 139 8.40 -18.44 5.47
C GLU A 139 7.17 -19.17 6.05
N PRO A 140 5.95 -18.92 5.53
CA PRO A 140 5.54 -17.83 4.63
C PRO A 140 5.09 -16.60 5.42
N GLU A 141 5.98 -15.64 5.69
CA GLU A 141 5.59 -14.39 6.36
C GLU A 141 5.36 -13.24 5.36
N LEU A 142 4.21 -12.57 5.49
CA LEU A 142 3.76 -11.49 4.59
C LEU A 142 3.93 -10.08 5.18
N SER A 143 4.49 -9.96 6.39
CA SER A 143 4.67 -8.66 7.07
C SER A 143 5.55 -7.67 6.29
N PHE A 144 5.43 -6.38 6.63
CA PHE A 144 6.22 -5.30 6.01
C PHE A 144 7.72 -5.55 6.14
N SER A 145 8.20 -5.73 7.38
CA SER A 145 9.63 -5.85 7.66
C SER A 145 10.19 -7.16 7.10
N SER A 146 9.48 -8.29 7.21
CA SER A 146 9.96 -9.57 6.67
C SER A 146 10.11 -9.54 5.15
N ASN A 147 9.25 -8.82 4.43
CA ASN A 147 9.41 -8.61 2.98
C ASN A 147 10.65 -7.77 2.66
N ILE A 148 10.92 -6.72 3.44
CA ILE A 148 12.11 -5.90 3.25
C ILE A 148 13.37 -6.66 3.66
N ASP A 149 13.34 -7.45 4.73
CA ASP A 149 14.44 -8.32 5.14
C ASP A 149 14.74 -9.36 4.07
N LYS A 150 13.72 -10.03 3.52
CA LYS A 150 13.89 -10.92 2.37
C LYS A 150 14.68 -10.23 1.27
N TYR A 151 14.31 -8.99 0.95
CA TYR A 151 14.98 -8.23 -0.08
C TYR A 151 16.39 -7.77 0.31
N ALA A 152 16.58 -7.16 1.47
CA ALA A 152 17.81 -6.47 1.85
C ALA A 152 18.83 -7.35 2.58
N ARG A 153 18.42 -8.50 3.13
CA ARG A 153 19.29 -9.46 3.84
C ARG A 153 19.55 -10.73 3.04
N PHE A 154 18.60 -11.21 2.24
CA PHE A 154 18.74 -12.46 1.50
C PHE A 154 19.04 -12.22 0.01
N ILE A 155 18.24 -11.40 -0.67
CA ILE A 155 18.42 -11.12 -2.10
C ILE A 155 19.61 -10.15 -2.32
N CYS A 156 19.60 -9.00 -1.66
CA CYS A 156 20.63 -7.97 -1.70
C CYS A 156 21.32 -7.84 -0.33
N ARG A 157 22.28 -6.90 -0.18
CA ARG A 157 22.93 -6.57 1.10
C ARG A 157 23.00 -5.07 1.33
N PRO A 158 22.94 -4.59 2.59
CA PRO A 158 23.34 -3.22 2.90
C PRO A 158 24.81 -3.04 2.53
N GLY A 159 25.09 -2.03 1.71
CA GLY A 159 26.43 -1.62 1.34
C GLY A 159 26.87 -0.42 2.15
N ARG A 160 27.26 0.64 1.45
CA ARG A 160 27.72 1.89 2.07
C ARG A 160 26.55 2.66 2.67
N GLU A 161 26.73 3.16 3.88
CA GLU A 161 25.85 4.19 4.44
C GLU A 161 26.11 5.53 3.73
N ILE A 162 25.09 6.06 3.06
CA ILE A 162 25.20 7.31 2.29
C ILE A 162 24.72 8.52 3.09
N PHE A 163 23.79 8.30 4.02
CA PHE A 163 23.30 9.24 5.03
C PHE A 163 22.97 8.46 6.30
N PRO A 164 22.89 9.11 7.49
CA PRO A 164 22.56 8.42 8.73
C PRO A 164 21.29 7.58 8.64
N GLY A 165 21.42 6.26 8.80
CA GLY A 165 20.31 5.29 8.68
C GLY A 165 19.86 4.98 7.26
N ILE A 166 20.58 5.41 6.22
CA ILE A 166 20.27 5.16 4.81
C ILE A 166 21.45 4.45 4.13
N PHE A 167 21.24 3.19 3.75
CA PHE A 167 22.26 2.32 3.20
C PHE A 167 21.98 2.06 1.72
N GLN A 168 22.95 2.32 0.85
CA GLN A 168 22.89 1.90 -0.54
C GLN A 168 23.02 0.38 -0.58
N LEU A 169 22.05 -0.29 -1.19
CA LEU A 169 22.08 -1.74 -1.37
C LEU A 169 23.16 -2.12 -2.38
N ARG A 170 23.62 -3.38 -2.29
CA ARG A 170 24.56 -3.99 -3.24
C ARG A 170 24.20 -5.45 -3.47
N ALA A 171 24.77 -6.03 -4.52
CA ALA A 171 24.73 -7.47 -4.72
C ALA A 171 25.51 -8.19 -3.60
N PRO A 172 25.02 -9.36 -3.13
CA PRO A 172 25.80 -10.21 -2.24
C PRO A 172 26.96 -10.87 -3.00
N ASN A 173 28.03 -11.20 -2.29
CA ASN A 173 29.06 -12.10 -2.80
C ASN A 173 28.69 -13.58 -2.56
N ASP A 174 29.43 -14.52 -3.17
CA ASP A 174 29.11 -15.95 -3.06
C ASP A 174 29.18 -16.49 -1.61
N ALA A 175 30.07 -15.96 -0.77
CA ALA A 175 30.15 -16.35 0.64
C ALA A 175 28.91 -15.90 1.42
N GLU A 176 28.40 -14.70 1.16
CA GLU A 176 27.17 -14.17 1.76
C GLU A 176 25.93 -14.92 1.27
N ILE A 177 25.92 -15.38 0.02
CA ILE A 177 24.87 -16.25 -0.51
C ILE A 177 24.92 -17.59 0.22
N GLN A 178 26.10 -18.21 0.34
CA GLN A 178 26.25 -19.51 1.00
C GLN A 178 25.84 -19.45 2.48
N ALA A 179 26.20 -18.36 3.18
CA ALA A 179 25.78 -18.12 4.55
C ALA A 179 24.25 -18.00 4.67
N ALA A 180 23.61 -17.25 3.76
CA ALA A 180 22.16 -17.10 3.74
C ALA A 180 21.44 -18.44 3.45
N GLU A 181 21.95 -19.26 2.53
CA GLU A 181 21.43 -20.60 2.28
C GLU A 181 21.53 -21.50 3.52
N ASN A 182 22.67 -21.46 4.21
CA ASN A 182 22.87 -22.23 5.43
C ASN A 182 21.93 -21.77 6.56
N GLU A 183 21.73 -20.46 6.70
CA GLU A 183 20.78 -19.89 7.65
C GLU A 183 19.35 -20.37 7.35
N LEU A 184 18.88 -20.23 6.12
CA LEU A 184 17.56 -20.69 5.72
C LEU A 184 17.37 -22.20 5.93
N ARG A 185 18.39 -23.00 5.57
CA ARG A 185 18.39 -24.45 5.80
C ARG A 185 18.31 -24.79 7.28
N SER A 186 19.07 -24.11 8.14
CA SER A 186 19.06 -24.34 9.59
C SER A 186 17.70 -24.03 10.23
N ARG A 187 16.93 -23.11 9.64
CA ARG A 187 15.58 -22.76 10.07
C ARG A 187 14.50 -23.68 9.48
N GLY A 188 14.88 -24.70 8.71
CA GLY A 188 13.94 -25.57 7.98
C GLY A 188 13.27 -24.88 6.79
N LEU A 189 13.67 -23.65 6.44
CA LEU A 189 13.11 -22.86 5.36
C LEU A 189 13.77 -23.24 4.02
N GLY A 190 13.51 -24.45 3.51
CA GLY A 190 13.82 -24.79 2.12
C GLY A 190 14.58 -26.08 1.82
N SER A 191 13.92 -27.21 2.05
CA SER A 191 14.40 -28.56 1.75
C SER A 191 14.30 -29.00 0.27
N HIS A 192 14.10 -28.09 -0.69
CA HIS A 192 13.87 -28.46 -2.11
C HIS A 192 14.93 -27.86 -3.06
N PRO A 193 15.40 -28.60 -4.07
CA PRO A 193 16.29 -28.09 -5.12
C PRO A 193 15.72 -26.86 -5.84
N GLY A 194 16.55 -25.86 -6.15
CA GLY A 194 16.16 -24.65 -6.91
C GLY A 194 15.50 -23.53 -6.09
N LYS A 195 15.14 -23.79 -4.82
CA LYS A 195 14.39 -22.85 -3.99
C LYS A 195 15.14 -21.55 -3.66
N TYR A 196 16.47 -21.54 -3.63
CA TYR A 196 17.28 -20.36 -3.32
C TYR A 196 17.78 -19.58 -4.54
N SER A 197 17.28 -19.90 -5.73
CA SER A 197 17.62 -19.16 -6.96
C SER A 197 17.38 -17.64 -6.83
N TYR A 198 16.41 -17.24 -6.00
CA TYR A 198 16.13 -15.84 -5.70
C TYR A 198 17.28 -15.08 -5.02
N LEU A 199 18.18 -15.76 -4.30
CA LEU A 199 19.34 -15.13 -3.65
C LEU A 199 20.30 -14.50 -4.66
N ARG A 200 20.27 -14.95 -5.92
CA ARG A 200 21.07 -14.41 -7.03
C ARG A 200 20.34 -13.34 -7.85
N LEU A 201 19.10 -12.98 -7.48
CA LEU A 201 18.25 -12.06 -8.23
C LEU A 201 18.38 -10.59 -7.79
N CYS A 202 19.41 -10.22 -7.03
CA CYS A 202 19.63 -8.80 -6.73
C CYS A 202 19.82 -8.02 -8.04
N SER A 203 18.87 -7.13 -8.34
CA SER A 203 18.88 -6.29 -9.54
C SER A 203 19.53 -4.92 -9.33
N VAL A 204 20.14 -4.70 -8.16
CA VAL A 204 20.90 -3.47 -7.87
C VAL A 204 22.04 -3.32 -8.90
N GLY A 205 22.06 -2.17 -9.59
CA GLY A 205 23.05 -1.87 -10.64
C GLY A 205 22.80 -2.54 -12.00
N LYS A 206 21.73 -3.36 -12.15
CA LYS A 206 21.29 -3.90 -13.44
C LYS A 206 20.19 -3.07 -14.09
N GLU A 207 19.37 -2.45 -13.26
CA GLU A 207 18.43 -1.41 -13.64
C GLU A 207 19.12 -0.08 -13.34
N ASP A 208 19.01 0.94 -14.19
CA ASP A 208 19.54 2.31 -13.99
C ASP A 208 18.89 2.99 -12.75
N SER A 209 19.03 2.39 -11.58
CA SER A 209 18.43 2.78 -10.32
C SER A 209 19.33 2.38 -9.17
N ASP A 210 19.64 3.34 -8.31
CA ASP A 210 20.22 3.09 -7.01
C ASP A 210 19.10 2.69 -6.05
N ARG A 211 19.32 1.63 -5.26
CA ARG A 211 18.35 1.17 -4.26
C ARG A 211 18.90 1.34 -2.86
N TYR A 212 18.03 1.65 -1.91
CA TYR A 212 18.38 2.01 -0.56
C TYR A 212 17.51 1.29 0.47
N LEU A 213 18.10 0.99 1.62
CA LEU A 213 17.42 0.57 2.83
C LEU A 213 17.40 1.72 3.83
N ILE A 214 16.25 1.93 4.48
CA ILE A 214 16.03 3.04 5.41
C ILE A 214 15.74 2.46 6.79
N HIS A 215 16.60 2.77 7.75
CA HIS A 215 16.41 2.46 9.16
C HIS A 215 16.03 3.70 9.95
N ASP A 216 15.49 3.54 11.15
CA ASP A 216 15.44 4.61 12.15
C ASP A 216 16.70 4.62 13.02
N LYS A 217 16.72 5.49 14.04
CA LYS A 217 17.84 5.61 14.98
C LYS A 217 18.02 4.37 15.89
N SER A 218 16.99 3.54 16.04
CA SER A 218 17.05 2.28 16.81
C SER A 218 17.53 1.10 15.97
N GLY A 219 17.68 1.28 14.65
CA GLY A 219 17.98 0.21 13.70
C GLY A 219 16.76 -0.51 13.15
N ALA A 220 15.54 -0.07 13.49
CA ALA A 220 14.31 -0.63 12.95
C ALA A 220 14.11 -0.23 11.49
N ILE A 221 13.56 -1.13 10.67
CA ILE A 221 13.34 -0.87 9.24
C ILE A 221 12.15 0.07 9.07
N LEU A 222 12.40 1.25 8.51
CA LEU A 222 11.36 2.19 8.11
C LEU A 222 10.86 1.96 6.69
N GLY A 223 11.72 1.42 5.80
CA GLY A 223 11.36 1.22 4.42
C GLY A 223 12.53 0.97 3.48
N SER A 224 12.24 1.01 2.19
CA SER A 224 13.22 0.94 1.12
C SER A 224 12.93 1.99 0.06
N ALA A 225 13.96 2.43 -0.65
CA ALA A 225 13.84 3.41 -1.73
C ALA A 225 14.58 2.98 -3.00
N SER A 226 14.16 3.54 -4.12
CA SER A 226 14.76 3.39 -5.45
C SER A 226 14.83 4.78 -6.09
N CYS A 227 15.99 5.15 -6.61
CA CYS A 227 16.21 6.41 -7.32
C CYS A 227 16.72 6.12 -8.73
N PHE A 228 15.96 6.52 -9.74
CA PHE A 228 16.28 6.22 -11.13
C PHE A 228 17.28 7.22 -11.71
N ALA A 229 18.39 6.70 -12.24
CA ALA A 229 19.49 7.49 -12.80
C ALA A 229 19.13 8.14 -14.14
N HIS A 230 18.28 7.54 -14.97
CA HIS A 230 17.84 8.13 -16.24
C HIS A 230 16.99 9.41 -16.05
N ALA A 231 16.45 9.65 -14.86
CA ALA A 231 15.81 10.93 -14.55
C ALA A 231 16.84 12.06 -14.34
N LYS A 232 18.13 11.74 -14.09
CA LYS A 232 19.21 12.75 -13.97
C LYS A 232 19.37 13.59 -15.24
N SER A 233 19.12 13.03 -16.43
CA SER A 233 19.16 13.78 -17.69
C SER A 233 17.94 14.69 -17.89
N ALA A 234 16.88 14.53 -17.09
CA ALA A 234 15.64 15.32 -17.14
C ALA A 234 15.50 16.34 -15.98
N GLY A 235 16.58 16.59 -15.23
CA GLY A 235 16.61 17.63 -14.19
C GLY A 235 16.63 17.15 -12.74
N GLY A 236 16.79 15.85 -12.48
CA GLY A 236 16.97 15.30 -11.12
C GLY A 236 16.65 13.81 -11.04
N ALA A 237 17.29 13.06 -10.14
CA ALA A 237 16.96 11.63 -9.98
C ALA A 237 15.58 11.50 -9.31
N LEU A 238 14.56 11.00 -10.02
CA LEU A 238 13.27 10.68 -9.42
C LEU A 238 13.42 9.49 -8.48
N CYS A 239 13.02 9.68 -7.23
CA CYS A 239 13.05 8.65 -6.20
C CYS A 239 11.64 8.21 -5.82
N SER A 240 11.54 6.93 -5.43
CA SER A 240 10.36 6.33 -4.82
C SER A 240 10.77 5.61 -3.55
N ALA A 241 10.02 5.75 -2.46
CA ALA A 241 10.26 5.04 -1.21
C ALA A 241 8.99 4.37 -0.71
N ARG A 242 9.05 3.06 -0.47
CA ARG A 242 8.01 2.32 0.24
C ARG A 242 8.33 2.37 1.73
N VAL A 243 7.47 3.01 2.51
CA VAL A 243 7.69 3.22 3.95
C VAL A 243 6.53 2.69 4.78
N TRP A 244 6.84 2.22 5.99
CA TRP A 244 5.83 1.76 6.93
C TRP A 244 5.15 2.91 7.66
N LEU A 245 3.84 2.75 7.84
CA LEU A 245 2.96 3.64 8.59
C LEU A 245 2.43 2.93 9.85
N PRO A 246 2.40 3.58 11.01
CA PRO A 246 1.90 2.99 12.26
C PRO A 246 0.46 2.49 12.24
N GLN A 247 -0.35 2.91 11.27
CA GLN A 247 -1.73 2.45 11.06
C GLN A 247 -1.80 1.04 10.43
N ASN A 248 -0.74 0.23 10.54
CA ASN A 248 -0.56 -1.04 9.83
C ASN A 248 -0.83 -0.89 8.33
N ARG A 249 -0.11 0.05 7.72
CA ARG A 249 -0.16 0.32 6.28
C ARG A 249 1.25 0.65 5.80
N ASP A 250 1.41 0.70 4.49
CA ASP A 250 2.54 1.33 3.87
C ASP A 250 2.12 2.53 3.03
N ALA A 251 3.08 3.40 2.74
CA ALA A 251 2.95 4.45 1.76
C ALA A 251 4.05 4.31 0.72
N LEU A 252 3.72 4.63 -0.53
CA LEU A 252 4.69 4.89 -1.57
C LEU A 252 4.87 6.40 -1.70
N LEU A 253 6.08 6.87 -1.41
CA LEU A 253 6.49 8.26 -1.49
C LEU A 253 7.24 8.47 -2.81
N SER A 254 6.81 9.39 -3.66
CA SER A 254 7.56 9.80 -4.86
C SER A 254 8.03 11.24 -4.72
N PHE A 255 9.33 11.47 -4.88
CA PHE A 255 9.99 12.73 -4.59
C PHE A 255 11.27 12.89 -5.42
N ASP A 256 11.78 14.11 -5.52
CA ASP A 256 13.08 14.36 -6.14
C ASP A 256 14.24 13.94 -5.24
N GLY A 257 15.25 13.30 -5.83
CA GLY A 257 16.36 12.66 -5.13
C GLY A 257 17.21 13.59 -4.27
N GLN A 258 17.14 14.92 -4.47
CA GLN A 258 17.75 15.86 -3.52
C GLN A 258 17.21 15.69 -2.08
N HIS A 259 15.96 15.22 -1.94
CA HIS A 259 15.30 15.01 -0.64
C HIS A 259 15.54 13.63 -0.02
N LEU A 260 16.35 12.76 -0.65
CA LEU A 260 16.64 11.43 -0.11
C LEU A 260 17.26 11.49 1.29
N ARG A 261 18.13 12.48 1.54
CA ARG A 261 18.72 12.73 2.86
C ARG A 261 17.67 12.95 3.95
N ASP A 262 16.54 13.56 3.60
CA ASP A 262 15.49 13.98 4.53
C ASP A 262 14.36 12.97 4.64
N ILE A 263 14.46 11.80 4.00
CA ILE A 263 13.35 10.84 3.87
C ILE A 263 12.79 10.36 5.22
N GLN A 264 13.62 10.21 6.25
CA GLN A 264 13.17 9.87 7.60
C GLN A 264 12.28 10.97 8.20
N LYS A 265 12.68 12.25 8.04
CA LYS A 265 11.92 13.42 8.49
C LYS A 265 10.63 13.56 7.69
N ILE A 266 10.69 13.39 6.38
CA ILE A 266 9.52 13.39 5.49
C ILE A 266 8.54 12.31 5.92
N ARG A 267 8.99 11.07 6.12
CA ARG A 267 8.16 9.96 6.61
C ARG A 267 7.48 10.29 7.94
N HIS A 268 8.19 10.88 8.89
CA HIS A 268 7.60 11.29 10.16
C HIS A 268 6.47 12.33 9.97
N LYS A 269 6.68 13.34 9.12
CA LYS A 269 5.65 14.34 8.81
C LYS A 269 4.45 13.73 8.06
N VAL A 270 4.69 12.79 7.13
CA VAL A 270 3.61 12.05 6.44
C VAL A 270 2.78 11.25 7.45
N VAL A 271 3.42 10.54 8.39
CA VAL A 271 2.72 9.82 9.45
C VAL A 271 1.86 10.76 10.29
N ALA A 272 2.38 11.92 10.68
CA ALA A 272 1.62 12.93 11.43
C ALA A 272 0.41 13.44 10.63
N LEU A 273 0.60 13.77 9.35
CA LEU A 273 -0.47 14.23 8.46
C LEU A 273 -1.57 13.17 8.32
N LEU A 274 -1.21 11.91 8.06
CA LEU A 274 -2.17 10.82 7.92
C LEU A 274 -2.89 10.50 9.22
N THR A 275 -2.20 10.60 10.36
CA THR A 275 -2.82 10.44 11.68
C THR A 275 -3.87 11.53 11.90
N ALA A 276 -3.55 12.79 11.59
CA ALA A 276 -4.49 13.90 11.70
C ALA A 276 -5.65 13.82 10.70
N ALA A 277 -5.41 13.28 9.50
CA ALA A 277 -6.44 13.08 8.48
C ALA A 277 -7.34 11.88 8.78
N THR A 278 -6.93 10.92 9.59
CA THR A 278 -7.71 9.71 9.86
C THR A 278 -8.93 10.03 10.73
N ASP A 279 -10.13 9.76 10.22
CA ASP A 279 -11.35 9.78 11.03
C ASP A 279 -11.49 8.42 11.74
N THR A 280 -11.08 8.38 13.01
CA THR A 280 -11.07 7.16 13.82
C THR A 280 -12.48 6.67 14.16
N ALA A 281 -13.48 7.55 14.20
CA ALA A 281 -14.86 7.17 14.52
C ALA A 281 -15.56 6.49 13.34
N LYS A 282 -15.17 6.85 12.10
CA LYS A 282 -15.72 6.25 10.87
C LYS A 282 -14.89 5.11 10.31
N SER A 283 -13.61 5.03 10.67
CA SER A 283 -12.75 3.93 10.27
C SER A 283 -13.08 2.66 11.07
N ARG A 284 -13.02 1.49 10.42
CA ARG A 284 -13.36 0.20 11.05
C ARG A 284 -12.49 -0.92 10.51
N ASN A 285 -12.35 -1.98 11.30
CA ASN A 285 -11.60 -3.19 10.96
C ASN A 285 -10.18 -2.90 10.42
N LEU A 286 -9.54 -1.82 10.90
CA LEU A 286 -8.22 -1.38 10.39
C LEU A 286 -7.08 -2.36 10.65
N GLY A 287 -7.32 -3.37 11.49
CA GLY A 287 -6.35 -4.35 11.96
C GLY A 287 -5.50 -3.80 13.13
N PRO A 288 -5.04 -4.68 14.03
CA PRO A 288 -3.95 -4.41 14.96
C PRO A 288 -2.57 -4.54 14.31
#